data_AF-A0A1X7RS05-F1
#
_entry.id   AF-A0A1X7RS05-F1
#
_cell.length_a   1.000
_cell.length_b   1.000
_cell.length_c   1.000
_cell.angle_alpha   90.00
_cell.angle_beta   90.00
_cell.angle_gamma   90.00
#
_symmetry.space_group_name_H-M   'P 1'
#
loop_
_entity.id
_entity.type
_entity.pdbx_description
1 polymer ?
#
loop_
_entity_poly.entity_id
_entity_poly.type
_entity_poly.pdbx_seq_one_letter_code
_entity_poly.pdbx_strand_id
1 'polypeptide(L)'
;MTNILGKHQIEKALYEEKQDISSGRLKEENPLDTSIEFRKFCEACRRGDLKVCQEQITTGININARDEYDYTPLILASLCGHYEVVQMLLEQGALCERDTFQGERCLYNALNDRIRNLLLQYDYSKSTDPLQPLAAHITALLTRDTPKTADISVQAGEEKFELHKFLLSARSPYFARKLAAAPETTTWRLSQGVPPQSFETCIRYLYMAEVGADLGDGDEARAILTGIDKLSRQLEIQQVFEDILASGDRRQARQRRTEEVERGRDQLASWFQNNVMKYKVALDTAKADDVKWDRDNGIFADVLLRADEDEDQDDEDPAPKVRQTTGPLQGIPVGHFQQASRSPSRQRKTKRSVLFPCHRAMLLRSEVFATMFASPFREGQSSTHLQIVPVDCSPAVLEIILRFLYTESADFPLSIALDVLTAADMLFIDKLKQRAALLISTLGNGGASVVEAENPRGDTTVDEILDIYEVVRAGWDTRVHRLEEFGARYMAYRLERYIDEPEFKDLVKESAARIQGRQETDTVELVDDIRYYLSERFRLRFEDAGLDEMMDEERKWVQAEQDGGDSDDEDGMPASTAVRNDQAIDGAAGGVVRTLDGEIAGDEFAQDAMNYQILLGKIETLMDGLGLDG
;
A
#
# COMPACT_ATOMS: atom_id res chain seq x y z
N MET A 1 -36.68 9.68 -18.04
CA MET A 1 -37.65 10.37 -17.17
C MET A 1 -37.39 9.91 -15.76
N THR A 2 -36.73 10.74 -14.96
CA THR A 2 -36.47 10.47 -13.54
C THR A 2 -37.81 10.43 -12.81
N ASN A 3 -38.13 9.29 -12.21
CA ASN A 3 -39.35 9.09 -11.44
C ASN A 3 -39.15 9.80 -10.09
N ILE A 4 -39.47 11.10 -10.04
CA ILE A 4 -39.32 11.91 -8.82
C ILE A 4 -40.36 11.40 -7.81
N LEU A 5 -39.88 10.69 -6.80
CA LEU A 5 -40.70 10.15 -5.71
C LEU A 5 -41.37 11.30 -4.94
N GLY A 6 -42.66 11.15 -4.63
CA GLY A 6 -43.37 12.13 -3.81
C GLY A 6 -42.88 12.09 -2.36
N LYS A 7 -42.94 13.22 -1.64
CA LYS A 7 -42.51 13.35 -0.23
C LYS A 7 -43.00 12.20 0.66
N HIS A 8 -44.27 11.81 0.56
CA HIS A 8 -44.83 10.71 1.36
C HIS A 8 -44.27 9.33 1.00
N GLN A 9 -43.86 9.12 -0.26
CA GLN A 9 -43.21 7.88 -0.68
C GLN A 9 -41.78 7.81 -0.12
N ILE A 10 -41.09 8.95 -0.06
CA ILE A 10 -39.76 9.08 0.55
C ILE A 10 -39.84 8.85 2.06
N GLU A 11 -40.78 9.50 2.75
CA GLU A 11 -40.98 9.33 4.20
C GLU A 11 -41.31 7.87 4.57
N LYS A 12 -42.16 7.21 3.76
CA LYS A 12 -42.48 5.81 3.94
C LYS A 12 -41.26 4.91 3.71
N ALA A 13 -40.52 5.13 2.64
CA ALA A 13 -39.29 4.37 2.35
C ALA A 13 -38.25 4.53 3.47
N LEU A 14 -38.03 5.76 3.97
CA LEU A 14 -37.14 6.02 5.11
C LEU A 14 -37.61 5.35 6.41
N TYR A 15 -38.92 5.24 6.62
CA TYR A 15 -39.47 4.55 7.79
C TYR A 15 -39.28 3.04 7.69
N GLU A 16 -39.57 2.44 6.54
CA GLU A 16 -39.33 1.01 6.25
C GLU A 16 -37.84 0.68 6.37
N GLU A 17 -36.97 1.53 5.83
CA GLU A 17 -35.52 1.42 5.97
C GLU A 17 -35.05 1.45 7.43
N LYS A 18 -35.55 2.39 8.24
CA LYS A 18 -35.23 2.44 9.68
C LYS A 18 -35.71 1.18 10.42
N GLN A 19 -36.85 0.60 10.04
CA GLN A 19 -37.29 -0.69 10.58
C GLN A 19 -36.36 -1.84 10.16
N ASP A 20 -35.93 -1.88 8.91
CA ASP A 20 -35.00 -2.89 8.42
C ASP A 20 -33.60 -2.76 9.08
N ILE A 21 -33.13 -1.54 9.33
CA ILE A 21 -31.89 -1.29 10.08
C ILE A 21 -32.05 -1.73 11.54
N SER A 22 -33.13 -1.30 12.22
CA SER A 22 -33.35 -1.65 13.64
C SER A 22 -33.58 -3.15 13.87
N SER A 23 -34.11 -3.87 12.88
CA SER A 23 -34.26 -5.33 12.92
C SER A 23 -32.98 -6.09 12.54
N GLY A 24 -31.92 -5.38 12.12
CA GLY A 24 -30.63 -5.94 11.70
C GLY A 24 -30.64 -6.53 10.28
N ARG A 25 -31.71 -6.33 9.52
CA ARG A 25 -31.87 -6.84 8.14
C ARG A 25 -31.04 -6.06 7.13
N LEU A 26 -30.81 -4.78 7.40
CA LEU A 26 -30.00 -3.87 6.59
C LEU A 26 -28.92 -3.24 7.48
N LYS A 27 -27.67 -3.20 7.01
CA LYS A 27 -26.60 -2.44 7.68
C LYS A 27 -26.86 -0.95 7.50
N GLU A 28 -26.76 -0.19 8.60
CA GLU A 28 -26.70 1.27 8.52
C GLU A 28 -25.39 1.65 7.80
N GLU A 29 -25.47 2.41 6.70
CA GLU A 29 -24.28 2.82 5.93
C GLU A 29 -23.40 3.79 6.73
N ASN A 30 -24.03 4.63 7.56
CA ASN A 30 -23.37 5.58 8.43
C ASN A 30 -23.83 5.37 9.88
N PRO A 31 -23.39 4.29 10.56
CA PRO A 31 -23.80 4.02 11.93
C PRO A 31 -23.25 5.10 12.86
N LEU A 32 -24.01 5.45 13.89
CA LEU A 32 -23.52 6.32 14.96
C LEU A 32 -22.47 5.55 15.78
N ASP A 33 -21.23 6.04 15.78
CA ASP A 33 -20.16 5.49 16.60
C ASP A 33 -19.78 6.48 17.70
N THR A 34 -19.94 6.04 18.96
CA THR A 34 -19.67 6.85 20.16
C THR A 34 -18.43 6.38 20.92
N SER A 35 -17.70 5.42 20.35
CA SER A 35 -16.47 4.89 20.92
C SER A 35 -15.42 5.98 21.09
N ILE A 36 -14.52 5.78 22.06
CA ILE A 36 -13.45 6.74 22.35
C ILE A 36 -12.47 6.75 21.18
N GLU A 37 -12.23 5.58 20.60
CA GLU A 37 -11.40 5.34 19.43
C GLU A 37 -11.91 6.12 18.22
N PHE A 38 -13.21 6.01 17.92
CA PHE A 38 -13.82 6.78 16.83
C PHE A 38 -13.81 8.28 17.09
N ARG A 39 -14.06 8.73 18.33
CA ARG A 39 -13.94 10.15 18.67
C ARG A 39 -12.51 10.68 18.44
N LYS A 40 -11.49 9.90 18.82
CA LYS A 40 -10.09 10.24 18.54
C LYS A 40 -9.81 10.30 17.04
N PHE A 41 -10.37 9.38 16.27
CA PHE A 41 -10.25 9.38 14.82
C PHE A 41 -10.91 10.61 14.17
N CYS A 42 -12.14 10.95 14.58
CA CYS A 42 -12.81 12.17 14.12
C CYS A 42 -12.03 13.44 14.48
N GLU A 43 -11.44 13.49 15.68
CA GLU A 43 -10.59 14.62 16.08
C GLU A 43 -9.30 14.70 15.24
N ALA A 44 -8.69 13.56 14.93
CA ALA A 44 -7.55 13.49 14.01
C ALA A 44 -7.93 14.01 12.62
N CYS A 45 -9.10 13.63 12.09
CA CYS A 45 -9.61 14.15 10.82
C CYS A 45 -9.87 15.67 10.85
N ARG A 46 -10.33 16.22 11.98
CA ARG A 46 -10.52 17.68 12.15
C ARG A 46 -9.20 18.43 12.20
N ARG A 47 -8.16 17.83 12.77
CA ARG A 47 -6.82 18.42 12.90
C ARG A 47 -5.94 18.23 11.67
N GLY A 48 -6.30 17.32 10.77
CA GLY A 48 -5.46 16.94 9.64
C GLY A 48 -4.34 15.96 10.02
N ASP A 49 -4.45 15.30 11.17
CA ASP A 49 -3.44 14.35 11.66
C ASP A 49 -3.53 13.03 10.89
N LEU A 50 -2.85 13.00 9.74
CA LEU A 50 -2.86 11.89 8.80
C LEU A 50 -2.35 10.58 9.44
N LYS A 51 -1.33 10.66 10.32
CA LYS A 51 -0.73 9.49 10.97
C LYS A 51 -1.73 8.83 11.90
N VAL A 52 -2.33 9.60 12.81
CA VAL A 52 -3.34 9.06 13.73
C VAL A 52 -4.55 8.55 12.95
N CYS A 53 -4.95 9.22 11.86
CA CYS A 53 -6.01 8.71 11.01
C CYS A 53 -5.69 7.31 10.46
N GLN A 54 -4.49 7.07 9.94
CA GLN A 54 -4.12 5.78 9.36
C GLN A 54 -3.90 4.67 10.39
N GLU A 55 -3.28 4.99 11.52
CA GLU A 55 -3.15 4.06 12.64
C GLU A 55 -4.53 3.55 13.06
N GLN A 56 -5.49 4.47 13.23
CA GLN A 56 -6.86 4.16 13.60
C GLN A 56 -7.61 3.39 12.48
N ILE A 57 -7.41 3.72 11.20
CA ILE A 57 -7.95 2.94 10.09
C ILE A 57 -7.43 1.50 10.12
N THR A 58 -6.15 1.31 10.42
CA THR A 58 -5.52 -0.02 10.55
C THR A 58 -6.11 -0.81 11.71
N THR A 59 -6.57 -0.15 12.78
CA THR A 59 -7.29 -0.82 13.87
C THR A 59 -8.72 -1.29 13.51
N GLY A 60 -9.18 -1.01 12.28
CA GLY A 60 -10.47 -1.46 11.77
C GLY A 60 -11.63 -0.51 12.07
N ILE A 61 -11.36 0.79 12.27
CA ILE A 61 -12.42 1.79 12.43
C ILE A 61 -13.31 1.85 11.18
N ASN A 62 -14.62 1.96 11.40
CA ASN A 62 -15.55 2.21 10.32
C ASN A 62 -15.44 3.65 9.81
N ILE A 63 -14.77 3.83 8.68
CA ILE A 63 -14.53 5.13 8.03
C ILE A 63 -15.83 5.85 7.64
N ASN A 64 -16.92 5.09 7.44
CA ASN A 64 -18.21 5.62 7.03
C ASN A 64 -19.16 5.89 8.21
N ALA A 65 -18.77 5.61 9.45
CA ALA A 65 -19.57 5.95 10.63
C ALA A 65 -19.74 7.46 10.80
N ARG A 66 -20.74 7.86 11.60
CA ARG A 66 -21.01 9.26 11.95
C ARG A 66 -20.75 9.52 13.43
N ASP A 67 -20.26 10.72 13.73
CA ASP A 67 -20.10 11.21 15.09
C ASP A 67 -21.45 11.64 15.71
N GLU A 68 -21.41 12.10 16.96
CA GLU A 68 -22.59 12.58 17.70
C GLU A 68 -23.28 13.81 17.07
N TYR A 69 -22.65 14.42 16.07
CA TYR A 69 -23.13 15.58 15.33
C TYR A 69 -23.53 15.23 13.89
N ASP A 70 -23.71 13.94 13.59
CA ASP A 70 -24.04 13.43 12.26
C ASP A 70 -23.00 13.77 11.17
N TYR A 71 -21.73 13.95 11.55
CA TYR A 71 -20.62 14.13 10.61
C TYR A 71 -19.86 12.81 10.43
N THR A 72 -19.61 12.44 9.17
CA THR A 72 -18.65 11.40 8.85
C THR A 72 -17.22 11.97 8.89
N PRO A 73 -16.19 11.15 9.12
CA PRO A 73 -14.78 11.55 9.05
C PRO A 73 -14.43 12.30 7.76
N LEU A 74 -15.01 11.86 6.63
CA LEU A 74 -14.83 12.53 5.33
C LEU A 74 -15.41 13.95 5.33
N ILE A 75 -16.58 14.17 5.93
CA ILE A 75 -17.16 15.52 6.04
C ILE A 75 -16.29 16.40 6.93
N LEU A 76 -15.78 15.86 8.04
CA LEU A 76 -14.91 16.61 8.96
C LEU A 76 -13.61 17.07 8.27
N ALA A 77 -12.91 16.15 7.60
CA ALA A 77 -11.69 16.47 6.87
C ALA A 77 -11.94 17.48 5.73
N SER A 78 -13.05 17.32 4.99
CA SER A 78 -13.44 18.23 3.91
C SER A 78 -13.76 19.64 4.41
N LEU A 79 -14.48 19.73 5.53
CA LEU A 79 -14.86 20.98 6.19
C LEU A 79 -13.65 21.73 6.73
N CYS A 80 -12.69 21.01 7.28
CA CYS A 80 -11.48 21.58 7.87
C CYS A 80 -10.37 21.84 6.84
N GLY A 81 -10.53 21.43 5.58
CA GLY A 81 -9.59 21.75 4.50
C GLY A 81 -8.39 20.81 4.34
N HIS A 82 -8.43 19.64 4.97
CA HIS A 82 -7.30 18.70 5.01
C HIS A 82 -7.29 17.79 3.78
N TYR A 83 -6.73 18.27 2.68
CA TYR A 83 -6.75 17.60 1.38
C TYR A 83 -6.20 16.18 1.44
N GLU A 84 -5.05 15.98 2.10
CA GLU A 84 -4.36 14.71 2.22
C GLU A 84 -5.19 13.67 3.00
N VAL A 85 -5.87 14.12 4.05
CA VAL A 85 -6.79 13.26 4.83
C VAL A 85 -8.03 12.93 4.00
N VAL A 86 -8.59 13.88 3.25
CA VAL A 86 -9.72 13.61 2.34
C VAL A 86 -9.32 12.57 1.28
N GLN A 87 -8.17 12.75 0.64
CA GLN A 87 -7.66 11.82 -0.36
C GLN A 87 -7.47 10.42 0.24
N MET A 88 -6.83 10.32 1.41
CA MET A 88 -6.64 9.06 2.11
C MET A 88 -7.99 8.40 2.45
N LEU A 89 -8.96 9.14 2.99
CA LEU A 89 -10.27 8.59 3.32
C LEU A 89 -10.97 8.01 2.09
N LEU A 90 -10.93 8.72 0.95
CA LEU A 90 -11.47 8.24 -0.32
C LEU A 90 -10.75 6.98 -0.82
N GLU A 91 -9.41 6.97 -0.82
CA GLU A 91 -8.57 5.82 -1.17
C GLU A 91 -8.88 4.59 -0.30
N GLN A 92 -9.26 4.81 0.97
CA GLN A 92 -9.65 3.78 1.93
C GLN A 92 -11.15 3.42 1.89
N GLY A 93 -11.90 3.93 0.91
CA GLY A 93 -13.30 3.54 0.69
C GLY A 93 -14.33 4.36 1.46
N ALA A 94 -14.01 5.61 1.83
CA ALA A 94 -15.00 6.55 2.32
C ALA A 94 -16.05 6.85 1.23
N LEU A 95 -17.32 6.78 1.60
CA LEU A 95 -18.45 6.96 0.69
C LEU A 95 -18.75 8.46 0.49
N CYS A 96 -18.59 8.93 -0.74
CA CYS A 96 -19.01 10.26 -1.18
C CYS A 96 -20.04 10.15 -2.32
N GLU A 97 -21.22 9.61 -1.99
CA GLU A 97 -22.28 9.45 -2.99
C GLU A 97 -23.03 10.76 -3.24
N ARG A 98 -22.93 11.28 -4.46
CA ARG A 98 -23.47 12.61 -4.84
C ARG A 98 -24.97 12.74 -4.66
N ASP A 99 -25.69 11.63 -4.74
CA ASP A 99 -27.15 11.57 -4.64
C ASP A 99 -27.62 11.26 -3.20
N THR A 100 -26.72 11.30 -2.22
CA THR A 100 -27.04 11.09 -0.79
C THR A 100 -26.91 12.38 0.00
N PHE A 101 -27.68 12.47 1.10
CA PHE A 101 -27.60 13.58 2.03
C PHE A 101 -26.17 13.79 2.58
N GLN A 102 -25.40 12.71 2.78
CA GLN A 102 -24.03 12.83 3.28
C GLN A 102 -23.04 13.29 2.21
N GLY A 103 -23.14 12.78 0.98
CA GLY A 103 -22.25 13.20 -0.11
C GLY A 103 -22.51 14.64 -0.57
N GLU A 104 -23.77 15.07 -0.63
CA GLU A 104 -24.10 16.49 -0.84
C GLU A 104 -23.47 17.36 0.25
N ARG A 105 -23.62 17.01 1.53
CA ARG A 105 -23.00 17.74 2.65
C ARG A 105 -21.49 17.79 2.54
N CYS A 106 -20.84 16.71 2.11
CA CYS A 106 -19.40 16.67 1.91
C CYS A 106 -18.96 17.68 0.81
N LEU A 107 -19.66 17.69 -0.32
CA LEU A 107 -19.39 18.63 -1.43
C LEU A 107 -19.70 20.09 -1.09
N TYR A 108 -20.77 20.34 -0.34
CA TYR A 108 -21.11 21.71 0.09
C TYR A 108 -20.12 22.24 1.12
N ASN A 109 -19.64 21.40 2.03
CA ASN A 109 -18.73 21.79 3.10
C ASN A 109 -17.25 21.75 2.71
N ALA A 110 -16.89 21.35 1.49
CA ALA A 110 -15.49 21.40 1.05
C ALA A 110 -14.91 22.82 1.21
N LEU A 111 -13.85 22.96 2.01
CA LEU A 111 -13.26 24.27 2.33
C LEU A 111 -12.73 25.01 1.09
N ASN A 112 -12.18 24.28 0.12
CA ASN A 112 -11.58 24.84 -1.09
C ASN A 112 -11.94 24.04 -2.35
N ASP A 113 -11.74 24.65 -3.51
CA ASP A 113 -12.07 24.04 -4.81
C ASP A 113 -11.19 22.83 -5.13
N ARG A 114 -9.98 22.75 -4.57
CA ARG A 114 -9.09 21.59 -4.72
C ARG A 114 -9.74 20.33 -4.14
N ILE A 115 -10.29 20.40 -2.93
CA ILE A 115 -11.03 19.30 -2.29
C ILE A 115 -12.34 19.02 -3.02
N ARG A 116 -13.09 20.06 -3.40
CA ARG A 116 -14.33 19.90 -4.18
C ARG A 116 -14.09 19.15 -5.49
N ASN A 117 -13.03 19.50 -6.22
CA ASN A 117 -12.65 18.85 -7.46
C ASN A 117 -12.21 17.40 -7.24
N LEU A 118 -11.48 17.11 -6.15
CA LEU A 118 -11.13 15.73 -5.78
C LEU A 118 -12.39 14.88 -5.55
N LEU A 119 -13.34 15.36 -4.76
CA LEU A 119 -14.62 14.68 -4.49
C LEU A 119 -15.47 14.50 -5.77
N LEU A 120 -15.41 15.46 -6.71
CA LEU A 120 -16.09 15.39 -8.01
C LEU A 120 -15.36 14.53 -9.06
N GLN A 121 -14.06 14.32 -8.94
CA GLN A 121 -13.31 13.40 -9.78
C GLN A 121 -13.44 11.96 -9.29
N TYR A 122 -13.62 11.76 -7.99
CA TYR A 122 -13.76 10.44 -7.40
C TYR A 122 -15.07 9.78 -7.87
N ASP A 123 -14.93 8.62 -8.52
CA ASP A 123 -16.02 7.82 -9.05
C ASP A 123 -16.52 6.86 -7.97
N TYR A 124 -17.58 7.25 -7.26
CA TYR A 124 -18.20 6.47 -6.19
C TYR A 124 -18.95 5.22 -6.70
N SER A 125 -19.24 5.12 -8.01
CA SER A 125 -19.69 3.84 -8.60
C SER A 125 -18.58 2.77 -8.54
N LYS A 126 -17.34 3.23 -8.29
CA LYS A 126 -16.15 2.45 -7.94
C LYS A 126 -15.74 2.64 -6.47
N SER A 127 -16.69 2.82 -5.54
CA SER A 127 -16.51 2.17 -4.23
C SER A 127 -16.57 0.66 -4.45
N THR A 128 -15.60 0.18 -5.23
CA THR A 128 -15.40 -1.19 -5.61
C THR A 128 -15.05 -1.86 -4.29
N ASP A 129 -15.96 -2.71 -3.81
CA ASP A 129 -15.68 -3.55 -2.66
C ASP A 129 -14.22 -4.03 -2.79
N PRO A 130 -13.38 -3.78 -1.77
CA PRO A 130 -11.93 -3.96 -1.88
C PRO A 130 -11.56 -5.39 -2.31
N LEU A 131 -12.46 -6.36 -2.07
CA LEU A 131 -12.33 -7.76 -2.43
C LEU A 131 -12.82 -8.10 -3.84
N GLN A 132 -13.43 -7.17 -4.59
CA GLN A 132 -13.88 -7.42 -5.96
C GLN A 132 -12.75 -7.92 -6.87
N PRO A 133 -11.50 -7.43 -6.81
CA PRO A 133 -10.43 -7.99 -7.64
C PRO A 133 -10.09 -9.45 -7.29
N LEU A 134 -10.16 -9.82 -6.01
CA LEU A 134 -10.03 -11.22 -5.59
C LEU A 134 -11.19 -12.07 -6.14
N ALA A 135 -12.44 -11.62 -5.97
CA ALA A 135 -13.62 -12.33 -6.46
C ALA A 135 -13.62 -12.46 -7.99
N ALA A 136 -13.22 -11.40 -8.71
CA ALA A 136 -13.11 -11.38 -10.16
C ALA A 136 -12.03 -12.36 -10.65
N HIS A 137 -10.86 -12.38 -10.00
CA HIS A 137 -9.81 -13.35 -10.30
C HIS A 137 -10.30 -14.79 -10.12
N ILE A 138 -10.88 -15.08 -8.96
CA ILE A 138 -11.37 -16.43 -8.65
C ILE A 138 -12.45 -16.84 -9.65
N THR A 139 -13.42 -15.96 -9.93
CA THR A 139 -14.48 -16.22 -10.93
C THR A 139 -13.90 -16.51 -12.31
N ALA A 140 -12.88 -15.75 -12.74
CA ALA A 140 -12.23 -15.92 -14.03
C ALA A 140 -11.53 -17.28 -14.20
N LEU A 141 -11.19 -17.97 -13.10
CA LEU A 141 -10.63 -19.32 -13.16
C LEU A 141 -11.60 -20.34 -13.77
N LEU A 142 -12.92 -20.10 -13.77
CA LEU A 142 -13.90 -21.00 -14.37
C LEU A 142 -13.83 -21.04 -15.90
N THR A 143 -13.37 -19.95 -16.52
CA THR A 143 -13.36 -19.78 -17.99
C THR A 143 -11.95 -19.62 -18.55
N ARG A 144 -10.92 -19.69 -17.71
CA ARG A 144 -9.53 -19.51 -18.11
C ARG A 144 -8.95 -20.80 -18.71
N ASP A 145 -8.60 -20.73 -19.99
CA ASP A 145 -7.98 -21.86 -20.69
C ASP A 145 -6.47 -21.94 -20.50
N THR A 146 -5.79 -20.78 -20.42
CA THR A 146 -4.32 -20.71 -20.39
C THR A 146 -3.77 -19.78 -19.32
N PRO A 147 -2.76 -20.21 -18.52
CA PRO A 147 -2.33 -21.60 -18.37
C PRO A 147 -3.41 -22.42 -17.65
N LYS A 148 -3.45 -23.72 -17.96
CA LYS A 148 -4.40 -24.64 -17.34
C LYS A 148 -4.01 -24.92 -15.89
N THR A 149 -4.84 -24.50 -14.94
CA THR A 149 -4.64 -24.69 -13.49
C THR A 149 -5.65 -25.63 -12.84
N ALA A 150 -6.72 -26.00 -13.54
CA ALA A 150 -7.71 -26.95 -13.04
C ALA A 150 -7.11 -28.34 -12.82
N ASP A 151 -7.43 -28.95 -11.68
CA ASP A 151 -6.89 -30.22 -11.18
C ASP A 151 -7.98 -31.28 -10.93
N ILE A 152 -9.25 -30.93 -11.12
CA ILE A 152 -10.39 -31.86 -11.06
C ILE A 152 -11.43 -31.54 -12.13
N SER A 153 -11.88 -32.55 -12.86
CA SER A 153 -12.99 -32.44 -13.81
C SER A 153 -14.28 -33.03 -13.23
N VAL A 154 -15.38 -32.28 -13.27
CA VAL A 154 -16.70 -32.75 -12.84
C VAL A 154 -17.62 -32.89 -14.05
N GLN A 155 -18.21 -34.08 -14.20
CA GLN A 155 -19.19 -34.36 -15.25
C GLN A 155 -20.61 -34.29 -14.69
N ALA A 156 -21.45 -33.43 -15.27
CA ALA A 156 -22.88 -33.31 -14.96
C ALA A 156 -23.70 -33.47 -16.25
N GLY A 157 -24.28 -34.65 -16.46
CA GLY A 157 -24.92 -34.98 -17.73
C GLY A 157 -23.89 -35.00 -18.87
N GLU A 158 -24.13 -34.19 -19.91
CA GLU A 158 -23.22 -34.00 -21.05
C GLU A 158 -22.17 -32.90 -20.81
N GLU A 159 -22.36 -32.07 -19.78
CA GLU A 159 -21.47 -30.96 -19.46
C GLU A 159 -20.27 -31.40 -18.61
N LYS A 160 -19.15 -30.72 -18.83
CA LYS A 160 -17.89 -30.94 -18.12
C LYS A 160 -17.38 -29.62 -17.54
N PHE A 161 -17.13 -29.61 -16.24
CA PHE A 161 -16.60 -28.47 -15.50
C PHE A 161 -15.15 -28.76 -15.08
N GLU A 162 -14.22 -27.88 -15.43
CA GLU A 162 -12.83 -27.96 -14.99
C GLU A 162 -12.66 -27.05 -13.76
N LEU A 163 -12.32 -27.63 -12.61
CA LEU A 163 -12.38 -26.98 -11.30
C LEU A 163 -11.06 -27.17 -10.51
N HIS A 164 -10.98 -26.52 -9.34
CA HIS A 164 -9.81 -26.47 -8.47
C HIS A 164 -10.12 -27.10 -7.10
N LYS A 165 -9.42 -28.18 -6.73
CA LYS A 165 -9.64 -28.94 -5.48
C LYS A 165 -9.46 -28.07 -4.24
N PHE A 166 -8.44 -27.21 -4.23
CA PHE A 166 -8.17 -26.34 -3.08
C PHE A 166 -9.33 -25.38 -2.83
N LEU A 167 -9.88 -24.77 -3.88
CA LEU A 167 -10.99 -23.82 -3.77
C LEU A 167 -12.28 -24.52 -3.36
N LEU A 168 -12.58 -25.68 -3.95
CA LEU A 168 -13.71 -26.52 -3.53
C LEU A 168 -13.58 -26.91 -2.05
N SER A 169 -12.39 -27.31 -1.62
CA SER A 169 -12.12 -27.70 -0.24
C SER A 169 -12.19 -26.52 0.74
N ALA A 170 -11.77 -25.33 0.32
CA ALA A 170 -11.85 -24.12 1.14
C ALA A 170 -13.30 -23.66 1.35
N ARG A 171 -14.13 -23.77 0.30
CA ARG A 171 -15.47 -23.15 0.25
C ARG A 171 -16.61 -24.13 0.54
N SER A 172 -16.36 -25.44 0.53
CA SER A 172 -17.37 -26.47 0.82
C SER A 172 -16.82 -27.52 1.79
N PRO A 173 -17.42 -27.65 2.99
CA PRO A 173 -16.98 -28.66 3.95
C PRO A 173 -17.19 -30.11 3.44
N TYR A 174 -18.18 -30.33 2.56
CA TYR A 174 -18.35 -31.61 1.86
C TYR A 174 -17.12 -31.95 1.00
N PHE A 175 -16.69 -31.02 0.14
CA PHE A 175 -15.52 -31.25 -0.70
C PHE A 175 -14.25 -31.37 0.13
N ALA A 176 -14.10 -30.59 1.21
CA ALA A 176 -12.98 -30.71 2.13
C ALA A 176 -12.83 -32.14 2.68
N ARG A 177 -13.91 -32.73 3.22
CA ARG A 177 -13.89 -34.10 3.75
C ARG A 177 -13.64 -35.14 2.66
N LYS A 178 -14.28 -34.97 1.50
CA LYS A 178 -14.19 -35.91 0.39
C LYS A 178 -12.80 -35.95 -0.24
N LEU A 179 -12.21 -34.78 -0.51
CA LEU A 179 -10.90 -34.66 -1.16
C LEU A 179 -9.76 -34.95 -0.17
N ALA A 180 -9.96 -34.72 1.13
CA ALA A 180 -9.02 -35.19 2.14
C ALA A 180 -8.95 -36.73 2.22
N ALA A 181 -10.07 -37.42 1.96
CA ALA A 181 -10.12 -38.89 1.96
C ALA A 181 -9.53 -39.53 0.69
N ALA A 182 -9.56 -38.82 -0.44
CA ALA A 182 -9.07 -39.29 -1.74
C ALA A 182 -8.48 -38.14 -2.58
N PRO A 183 -7.30 -37.61 -2.20
CA PRO A 183 -6.69 -36.43 -2.83
C PRO A 183 -6.33 -36.65 -4.31
N GLU A 184 -6.07 -37.89 -4.72
CA GLU A 184 -5.79 -38.32 -6.09
C GLU A 184 -7.01 -38.23 -7.03
N THR A 185 -8.20 -37.93 -6.51
CA THR A 185 -9.42 -37.82 -7.32
C THR A 185 -9.29 -36.74 -8.38
N THR A 186 -9.20 -37.11 -9.66
CA THR A 186 -9.12 -36.16 -10.80
C THR A 186 -10.43 -36.02 -11.55
N THR A 187 -11.36 -36.96 -11.38
CA THR A 187 -12.67 -36.94 -12.04
C THR A 187 -13.78 -37.25 -11.06
N TRP A 188 -14.87 -36.49 -11.13
CA TRP A 188 -16.08 -36.76 -10.35
C TRP A 188 -17.33 -36.70 -11.24
N ARG A 189 -18.35 -37.50 -10.93
CA ARG A 189 -19.63 -37.50 -11.65
C ARG A 189 -20.75 -37.08 -10.72
N LEU A 190 -21.55 -36.11 -11.16
CA LEU A 190 -22.75 -35.67 -10.48
C LEU A 190 -23.83 -36.77 -10.54
N SER A 191 -24.67 -36.85 -9.50
CA SER A 191 -25.79 -37.79 -9.47
C SER A 191 -26.78 -37.51 -10.61
N GLN A 192 -27.28 -38.57 -11.25
CA GLN A 192 -28.31 -38.48 -12.27
C GLN A 192 -29.58 -37.81 -11.71
N GLY A 193 -30.20 -36.92 -12.51
CA GLY A 193 -31.44 -36.23 -12.17
C GLY A 193 -31.29 -34.85 -11.53
N VAL A 194 -30.09 -34.27 -11.49
CA VAL A 194 -29.90 -32.84 -11.17
C VAL A 194 -29.55 -32.09 -12.47
N PRO A 195 -30.26 -31.00 -12.81
CA PRO A 195 -29.92 -30.19 -13.99
C PRO A 195 -28.48 -29.67 -13.92
N PRO A 196 -27.72 -29.67 -15.03
CA PRO A 196 -26.36 -29.13 -15.05
C PRO A 196 -26.28 -27.67 -14.57
N GLN A 197 -27.27 -26.83 -14.93
CA GLN A 197 -27.37 -25.43 -14.52
C GLN A 197 -27.48 -25.27 -13.00
N SER A 198 -28.14 -26.21 -12.30
CA SER A 198 -28.17 -26.20 -10.83
C SER A 198 -26.77 -26.36 -10.25
N PHE A 199 -25.95 -27.23 -10.86
CA PHE A 199 -24.58 -27.44 -10.43
C PHE A 199 -23.68 -26.26 -10.78
N GLU A 200 -23.80 -25.72 -11.99
CA GLU A 200 -23.10 -24.50 -12.41
C GLU A 200 -23.35 -23.35 -11.43
N THR A 201 -24.61 -23.15 -11.02
CA THR A 201 -25.01 -22.13 -10.04
C THR A 201 -24.28 -22.29 -8.71
N CYS A 202 -24.25 -23.51 -8.16
CA CYS A 202 -23.50 -23.80 -6.92
C CYS A 202 -21.98 -23.61 -7.09
N ILE A 203 -21.43 -23.97 -8.25
CA ILE A 203 -20.00 -23.77 -8.54
C ILE A 203 -19.66 -22.29 -8.65
N ARG A 204 -20.46 -21.50 -9.36
CA ARG A 204 -20.30 -20.03 -9.46
C ARG A 204 -20.30 -19.38 -8.07
N TYR A 205 -21.18 -19.81 -7.18
CA TYR A 205 -21.18 -19.38 -5.77
C TYR A 205 -19.88 -19.72 -5.03
N LEU A 206 -19.38 -20.96 -5.16
CA LEU A 206 -18.10 -21.37 -4.56
C LEU A 206 -16.93 -20.52 -5.10
N TYR A 207 -17.00 -20.12 -6.36
CA TYR A 207 -16.02 -19.27 -7.06
C TYR A 207 -16.27 -17.76 -6.88
N MET A 208 -17.10 -17.37 -5.92
CA MET A 208 -17.35 -15.97 -5.55
C MET A 208 -17.96 -15.13 -6.68
N ALA A 209 -18.58 -15.79 -7.66
CA ALA A 209 -19.31 -15.13 -8.73
C ALA A 209 -20.69 -14.71 -8.24
N GLU A 210 -21.23 -13.66 -8.86
CA GLU A 210 -22.61 -13.26 -8.63
C GLU A 210 -23.56 -14.34 -9.16
N VAL A 211 -24.49 -14.73 -8.30
CA VAL A 211 -25.52 -15.74 -8.57
C VAL A 211 -26.88 -15.05 -8.52
N GLY A 212 -27.49 -14.86 -9.69
CA GLY A 212 -28.76 -14.15 -9.83
C GLY A 212 -29.96 -15.08 -9.99
N ALA A 213 -31.15 -14.54 -9.75
CA ALA A 213 -32.43 -15.24 -9.84
C ALA A 213 -32.97 -15.38 -11.29
N ASP A 214 -32.18 -15.06 -12.32
CA ASP A 214 -32.60 -15.21 -13.72
C ASP A 214 -32.49 -16.69 -14.17
N LEU A 215 -33.30 -17.53 -13.53
CA LEU A 215 -33.39 -18.97 -13.80
C LEU A 215 -34.45 -19.27 -14.88
N GLY A 216 -34.94 -18.23 -15.57
CA GLY A 216 -36.08 -18.30 -16.47
C GLY A 216 -37.42 -18.48 -15.75
N ASP A 217 -38.47 -18.77 -16.53
CA ASP A 217 -39.84 -18.97 -16.04
C ASP A 217 -40.31 -20.41 -16.31
N GLY A 218 -41.24 -20.90 -15.47
CA GLY A 218 -41.94 -22.17 -15.70
C GLY A 218 -41.35 -23.38 -14.95
N ASP A 219 -41.61 -24.58 -15.48
CA ASP A 219 -41.25 -25.84 -14.80
C ASP A 219 -39.75 -26.14 -14.82
N GLU A 220 -39.02 -25.61 -15.81
CA GLU A 220 -37.56 -25.72 -15.89
C GLU A 220 -36.88 -24.94 -14.76
N ALA A 221 -37.28 -23.69 -14.55
CA ALA A 221 -36.78 -22.87 -13.43
C ALA A 221 -37.03 -23.54 -12.07
N ARG A 222 -38.20 -24.16 -11.89
CA ARG A 222 -38.53 -24.94 -10.68
C ARG A 222 -37.64 -26.16 -10.50
N ALA A 223 -37.36 -26.89 -11.58
CA ALA A 223 -36.46 -28.03 -11.55
C ALA A 223 -35.02 -27.59 -11.20
N ILE A 224 -34.57 -26.46 -11.75
CA ILE A 224 -33.25 -25.88 -11.46
C ILE A 224 -33.16 -25.47 -9.99
N LEU A 225 -34.14 -24.72 -9.47
CA LEU A 225 -34.22 -24.33 -8.06
C LEU A 225 -34.23 -25.53 -7.11
N THR A 226 -35.00 -26.58 -7.44
CA THR A 226 -35.03 -27.82 -6.66
C THR A 226 -33.67 -28.53 -6.68
N GLY A 227 -33.00 -28.52 -7.83
CA GLY A 227 -31.63 -29.01 -7.96
C GLY A 227 -30.64 -28.22 -7.10
N ILE A 228 -30.76 -26.88 -7.08
CA ILE A 228 -29.91 -25.99 -6.27
C ILE A 228 -30.13 -26.26 -4.78
N ASP A 229 -31.38 -26.37 -4.28
CA ASP A 229 -31.66 -26.69 -2.88
C ASP A 229 -31.08 -28.05 -2.47
N LYS A 230 -31.21 -29.06 -3.34
CA LYS A 230 -30.64 -30.39 -3.08
C LYS A 230 -29.11 -30.34 -3.01
N LEU A 231 -28.47 -29.64 -3.96
CA LEU A 231 -27.03 -29.51 -4.02
C LEU A 231 -26.49 -28.64 -2.89
N SER A 232 -27.16 -27.55 -2.52
CA SER A 232 -26.72 -26.66 -1.46
C SER A 232 -26.64 -27.38 -0.12
N ARG A 233 -27.60 -28.27 0.17
CA ARG A 233 -27.55 -29.14 1.36
C ARG A 233 -26.46 -30.19 1.27
N GLN A 234 -26.28 -30.82 0.11
CA GLN A 234 -25.26 -31.84 -0.09
C GLN A 234 -23.84 -31.27 0.01
N LEU A 235 -23.61 -30.09 -0.57
CA LEU A 235 -22.34 -29.39 -0.60
C LEU A 235 -22.09 -28.54 0.66
N GLU A 236 -23.09 -28.47 1.57
CA GLU A 236 -23.05 -27.70 2.81
C GLU A 236 -22.80 -26.19 2.58
N ILE A 237 -23.54 -25.63 1.61
CA ILE A 237 -23.54 -24.21 1.20
C ILE A 237 -24.97 -23.66 1.13
N GLN A 238 -25.80 -23.91 2.16
CA GLN A 238 -27.24 -23.60 2.14
C GLN A 238 -27.55 -22.14 1.79
N GLN A 239 -26.64 -21.22 2.11
CA GLN A 239 -26.73 -19.78 1.90
C GLN A 239 -26.92 -19.40 0.43
N VAL A 240 -26.36 -20.16 -0.53
CA VAL A 240 -26.60 -19.92 -1.96
C VAL A 240 -28.09 -19.93 -2.31
N PHE A 241 -28.86 -20.82 -1.67
CA PHE A 241 -30.28 -20.95 -1.91
C PHE A 241 -31.07 -19.78 -1.29
N GLU A 242 -30.66 -19.35 -0.09
CA GLU A 242 -31.22 -18.17 0.58
C GLU A 242 -30.97 -16.90 -0.25
N ASP A 243 -29.75 -16.73 -0.76
CA ASP A 243 -29.34 -15.57 -1.56
C ASP A 243 -30.10 -15.48 -2.90
N ILE A 244 -30.33 -16.62 -3.57
CA ILE A 244 -31.10 -16.67 -4.83
C ILE A 244 -32.58 -16.34 -4.58
N LEU A 245 -33.17 -16.85 -3.50
CA LEU A 245 -34.58 -16.60 -3.17
C LEU A 245 -34.82 -15.19 -2.64
N ALA A 246 -33.78 -14.52 -2.14
CA ALA A 246 -33.88 -13.19 -1.57
C ALA A 246 -34.11 -12.13 -2.67
N SER A 247 -35.35 -12.03 -3.15
CA SER A 247 -35.84 -10.84 -3.86
C SER A 247 -35.95 -9.68 -2.87
N GLY A 248 -35.32 -8.56 -3.16
CA GLY A 248 -35.27 -7.42 -2.26
C GLY A 248 -34.70 -6.17 -2.92
N ASP A 249 -34.65 -5.09 -2.14
CA ASP A 249 -34.07 -3.81 -2.54
C ASP A 249 -32.62 -3.98 -3.01
N ARG A 250 -32.20 -3.16 -3.99
CA ARG A 250 -30.87 -3.19 -4.61
C ARG A 250 -29.76 -3.09 -3.56
N ARG A 251 -30.01 -2.35 -2.48
CA ARG A 251 -29.06 -2.16 -1.38
C ARG A 251 -28.84 -3.44 -0.56
N GLN A 252 -29.91 -4.16 -0.21
CA GLN A 252 -29.80 -5.44 0.50
C GLN A 252 -29.07 -6.50 -0.34
N ALA A 253 -29.30 -6.52 -1.66
CA ALA A 253 -28.58 -7.41 -2.57
C ALA A 253 -27.08 -7.10 -2.62
N ARG A 254 -26.68 -5.81 -2.66
CA ARG A 254 -25.27 -5.39 -2.57
C ARG A 254 -24.64 -5.81 -1.24
N GLN A 255 -25.32 -5.57 -0.12
CA GLN A 255 -24.82 -5.95 1.20
C GLN A 255 -24.56 -7.45 1.31
N ARG A 256 -25.52 -8.29 0.91
CA ARG A 256 -25.36 -9.76 0.90
C ARG A 256 -24.18 -10.19 0.04
N ARG A 257 -24.01 -9.57 -1.13
CA ARG A 257 -22.87 -9.83 -2.01
C ARG A 257 -21.55 -9.52 -1.32
N THR A 258 -21.41 -8.34 -0.71
CA THR A 258 -20.19 -7.98 0.02
C THR A 258 -19.92 -8.96 1.15
N GLU A 259 -20.93 -9.31 1.95
CA GLU A 259 -20.80 -10.26 3.05
C GLU A 259 -20.41 -11.68 2.58
N GLU A 260 -20.92 -12.13 1.44
CA GLU A 260 -20.54 -13.43 0.87
C GLU A 260 -19.11 -13.42 0.32
N VAL A 261 -18.69 -12.33 -0.33
CA VAL A 261 -17.30 -12.17 -0.79
C VAL A 261 -16.34 -12.12 0.39
N GLU A 262 -16.69 -11.41 1.47
CA GLU A 262 -15.92 -11.40 2.73
C GLU A 262 -15.81 -12.80 3.32
N ARG A 263 -16.93 -13.53 3.41
CA ARG A 263 -16.97 -14.92 3.91
C ARG A 263 -16.08 -15.85 3.07
N GLY A 264 -16.12 -15.71 1.74
CA GLY A 264 -15.26 -16.50 0.84
C GLY A 264 -13.78 -16.20 1.02
N ARG A 265 -13.43 -14.93 1.20
CA ARG A 265 -12.07 -14.52 1.52
C ARG A 265 -11.60 -15.07 2.87
N ASP A 266 -12.43 -15.05 3.91
CA ASP A 266 -12.10 -15.60 5.23
C ASP A 266 -11.91 -17.12 5.19
N GLN A 267 -12.76 -17.84 4.45
CA GLN A 267 -12.61 -19.28 4.24
C GLN A 267 -11.30 -19.61 3.51
N LEU A 268 -10.95 -18.84 2.48
CA LEU A 268 -9.66 -18.96 1.79
C LEU A 268 -8.48 -18.63 2.70
N ALA A 269 -8.58 -17.60 3.54
CA ALA A 269 -7.54 -17.23 4.50
C ALA A 269 -7.28 -18.35 5.52
N SER A 270 -8.34 -18.93 6.08
CA SER A 270 -8.25 -20.09 6.97
C SER A 270 -7.63 -21.30 6.27
N TRP A 271 -8.03 -21.55 5.02
CA TRP A 271 -7.47 -22.65 4.25
C TRP A 271 -5.98 -22.41 3.94
N PHE A 272 -5.59 -21.21 3.52
CA PHE A 272 -4.21 -20.81 3.27
C PHE A 272 -3.33 -21.02 4.50
N GLN A 273 -3.79 -20.57 5.68
CA GLN A 273 -3.05 -20.74 6.93
C GLN A 273 -2.86 -22.22 7.29
N ASN A 274 -3.90 -23.03 7.11
CA ASN A 274 -3.89 -24.44 7.50
C ASN A 274 -3.16 -25.37 6.51
N ASN A 275 -2.90 -24.91 5.28
CA ASN A 275 -2.35 -25.75 4.20
C ASN A 275 -1.07 -25.18 3.57
N VAL A 276 -1.02 -23.91 3.19
CA VAL A 276 0.20 -23.32 2.61
C VAL A 276 1.20 -23.01 3.73
N MET A 277 0.77 -22.24 4.73
CA MET A 277 1.65 -21.78 5.82
C MET A 277 2.07 -22.91 6.75
N LYS A 278 1.18 -23.85 7.04
CA LYS A 278 1.46 -25.00 7.91
C LYS A 278 2.49 -25.97 7.30
N TYR A 279 2.52 -26.11 5.97
CA TYR A 279 3.36 -27.09 5.28
C TYR A 279 4.58 -26.46 4.58
N LYS A 280 4.88 -25.17 4.82
CA LYS A 280 6.13 -24.55 4.38
C LYS A 280 7.33 -25.29 4.97
N VAL A 281 8.42 -25.40 4.21
CA VAL A 281 9.61 -26.16 4.63
C VAL A 281 10.81 -25.24 4.70
N ALA A 282 11.35 -25.05 5.90
CA ALA A 282 12.62 -24.38 6.12
C ALA A 282 13.77 -25.39 6.06
N LEU A 283 14.80 -25.10 5.27
CA LEU A 283 15.91 -26.02 5.02
C LEU A 283 17.19 -25.27 4.64
N ASP A 284 18.32 -25.96 4.57
CA ASP A 284 19.59 -25.34 4.12
C ASP A 284 19.51 -25.01 2.62
N THR A 285 19.88 -23.81 2.20
CA THR A 285 19.82 -23.35 0.80
C THR A 285 20.47 -24.33 -0.18
N ALA A 286 21.57 -24.98 0.21
CA ALA A 286 22.27 -25.96 -0.60
C ALA A 286 21.45 -27.23 -0.92
N LYS A 287 20.41 -27.52 -0.15
CA LYS A 287 19.51 -28.67 -0.32
C LYS A 287 18.17 -28.28 -0.95
N ALA A 288 17.93 -27.00 -1.22
CA ALA A 288 16.63 -26.51 -1.68
C ALA A 288 16.24 -27.13 -3.02
N ASP A 289 17.18 -27.18 -3.96
CA ASP A 289 16.93 -27.69 -5.31
C ASP A 289 16.80 -29.23 -5.37
N ASP A 290 17.20 -29.92 -4.30
CA ASP A 290 17.07 -31.39 -4.17
C ASP A 290 15.70 -31.83 -3.62
N VAL A 291 14.86 -30.89 -3.18
CA VAL A 291 13.55 -31.21 -2.61
C VAL A 291 12.64 -31.77 -3.69
N LYS A 292 12.13 -32.98 -3.41
CA LYS A 292 11.18 -33.69 -4.27
C LYS A 292 9.83 -33.72 -3.58
N TRP A 293 8.89 -32.93 -4.09
CA TRP A 293 7.52 -32.89 -3.62
C TRP A 293 6.60 -33.45 -4.68
N ASP A 294 5.85 -34.51 -4.37
CA ASP A 294 4.98 -35.16 -5.34
C ASP A 294 3.79 -34.28 -5.72
N ARG A 295 3.43 -34.30 -7.00
CA ARG A 295 2.28 -33.54 -7.48
C ARG A 295 0.96 -33.99 -6.84
N ASP A 296 0.85 -35.28 -6.56
CA ASP A 296 -0.27 -35.84 -5.80
C ASP A 296 -0.02 -35.66 -4.30
N ASN A 297 -0.39 -34.48 -3.78
CA ASN A 297 -0.25 -34.13 -2.38
C ASN A 297 -1.58 -33.73 -1.74
N GLY A 298 -1.67 -33.88 -0.41
CA GLY A 298 -2.90 -33.67 0.34
C GLY A 298 -3.38 -32.21 0.45
N ILE A 299 -2.56 -31.25 0.00
CA ILE A 299 -2.91 -29.82 -0.02
C ILE A 299 -3.13 -29.30 -1.43
N PHE A 300 -3.05 -30.15 -2.46
CA PHE A 300 -3.28 -29.80 -3.87
C PHE A 300 -2.33 -28.72 -4.42
N ALA A 301 -1.15 -28.54 -3.81
CA ALA A 301 -0.14 -27.63 -4.32
C ALA A 301 0.41 -28.15 -5.66
N ASP A 302 0.65 -27.25 -6.60
CA ASP A 302 1.14 -27.55 -7.95
C ASP A 302 2.45 -26.81 -8.31
N VAL A 303 2.98 -26.03 -7.37
CA VAL A 303 4.28 -25.34 -7.48
C VAL A 303 4.87 -25.06 -6.08
N LEU A 304 6.19 -24.96 -5.98
CA LEU A 304 6.91 -24.50 -4.79
C LEU A 304 7.53 -23.13 -5.06
N LEU A 305 7.24 -22.12 -4.25
CA LEU A 305 8.02 -20.88 -4.27
C LEU A 305 9.15 -20.97 -3.26
N ARG A 306 10.32 -20.45 -3.60
CA ARG A 306 11.51 -20.42 -2.73
C ARG A 306 11.88 -18.98 -2.42
N ALA A 307 12.06 -18.68 -1.14
CA ALA A 307 12.69 -17.46 -0.65
C ALA A 307 13.92 -17.83 0.18
N ASP A 308 14.99 -17.05 0.05
CA ASP A 308 16.25 -17.27 0.75
C ASP A 308 16.39 -16.22 1.87
N GLU A 309 16.89 -16.61 3.04
CA GLU A 309 17.19 -15.65 4.11
C GLU A 309 18.37 -14.77 3.69
N ASP A 310 18.27 -13.47 3.95
CA ASP A 310 19.32 -12.49 3.66
C ASP A 310 20.60 -12.83 4.45
N GLU A 311 21.76 -12.48 3.90
CA GLU A 311 23.01 -12.59 4.63
C GLU A 311 23.03 -11.48 5.70
N ASP A 312 23.03 -11.84 6.99
CA ASP A 312 23.33 -10.88 8.07
C ASP A 312 24.64 -10.15 7.70
N GLN A 313 24.57 -8.84 7.36
CA GLN A 313 25.74 -8.01 7.04
C GLN A 313 26.61 -7.69 8.27
N ASP A 314 26.22 -8.15 9.46
CA ASP A 314 26.93 -7.93 10.73
C ASP A 314 28.32 -8.62 10.84
N ASP A 315 28.77 -9.33 9.81
CA ASP A 315 30.07 -10.01 9.77
C ASP A 315 31.20 -9.14 9.16
N GLU A 316 31.07 -7.81 9.09
CA GLU A 316 32.24 -6.93 9.03
C GLU A 316 32.97 -6.93 10.40
N ASP A 317 33.85 -7.93 10.59
CA ASP A 317 34.79 -7.98 11.72
C ASP A 317 35.51 -6.62 11.87
N PRO A 318 35.44 -5.94 13.03
CA PRO A 318 36.07 -4.63 13.23
C PRO A 318 37.59 -4.80 13.27
N ALA A 319 38.24 -4.50 12.15
CA ALA A 319 39.69 -4.34 11.95
C ALA A 319 40.61 -5.53 12.35
N PRO A 320 41.73 -5.75 11.62
CA PRO A 320 42.66 -6.79 12.01
C PRO A 320 43.37 -6.40 13.31
N LYS A 321 43.17 -7.18 14.38
CA LYS A 321 43.97 -7.05 15.62
C LYS A 321 45.45 -7.17 15.27
N VAL A 322 46.17 -6.05 15.41
CA VAL A 322 47.63 -5.97 15.29
C VAL A 322 48.25 -7.04 16.19
N ARG A 323 48.98 -7.97 15.58
CA ARG A 323 49.69 -9.04 16.28
C ARG A 323 50.89 -8.43 16.99
N GLN A 324 50.77 -8.12 18.28
CA GLN A 324 51.92 -7.80 19.13
C GLN A 324 52.67 -9.09 19.47
N THR A 325 53.74 -9.38 18.72
CA THR A 325 54.78 -10.32 19.18
C THR A 325 56.12 -9.61 19.16
N THR A 326 56.73 -9.46 20.34
CA THR A 326 58.11 -9.03 20.52
C THR A 326 59.04 -10.24 20.36
N GLY A 327 59.57 -10.45 19.16
CA GLY A 327 60.56 -11.50 18.91
C GLY A 327 61.15 -11.41 17.50
N PRO A 328 62.45 -11.72 17.31
CA PRO A 328 63.14 -11.51 16.04
C PRO A 328 62.65 -12.49 14.97
N LEU A 329 62.24 -11.94 13.82
CA LEU A 329 61.90 -12.67 12.61
C LEU A 329 63.17 -13.27 11.98
N GLN A 330 63.41 -14.56 12.20
CA GLN A 330 64.39 -15.34 11.43
C GLN A 330 63.80 -16.68 11.02
N GLY A 331 63.65 -16.86 9.70
CA GLY A 331 63.36 -18.15 9.09
C GLY A 331 62.61 -18.02 7.76
N ILE A 332 63.34 -17.92 6.65
CA ILE A 332 62.82 -18.32 5.34
C ILE A 332 62.83 -19.85 5.30
N PRO A 333 61.79 -20.51 4.75
CA PRO A 333 62.10 -21.66 3.89
C PRO A 333 61.35 -21.68 2.56
N VAL A 334 62.15 -22.06 1.58
CA VAL A 334 61.89 -22.47 0.21
C VAL A 334 61.04 -23.76 0.16
N GLY A 335 60.08 -23.84 -0.78
CA GLY A 335 59.80 -25.07 -1.56
C GLY A 335 58.60 -25.99 -1.18
N HIS A 336 57.57 -25.96 -2.03
CA HIS A 336 56.76 -27.07 -2.58
C HIS A 336 55.99 -28.07 -1.69
N PHE A 337 54.66 -28.10 -1.94
CA PHE A 337 53.64 -29.14 -1.75
C PHE A 337 53.16 -29.52 -0.32
N GLN A 338 51.83 -29.43 -0.20
CA GLN A 338 50.89 -30.13 0.70
C GLN A 338 50.49 -29.46 2.03
N GLN A 339 49.16 -29.47 2.19
CA GLN A 339 48.33 -29.21 3.36
C GLN A 339 48.11 -27.74 3.73
N ALA A 340 47.05 -27.18 3.11
CA ALA A 340 46.25 -26.15 3.75
C ALA A 340 45.83 -26.63 5.14
N SER A 341 46.51 -26.13 6.18
CA SER A 341 46.02 -26.14 7.54
C SER A 341 44.79 -25.25 7.61
N ARG A 342 43.65 -25.78 7.15
CA ARG A 342 42.33 -25.22 7.44
C ARG A 342 42.12 -25.35 8.94
N SER A 343 42.18 -24.23 9.65
CA SER A 343 41.71 -24.13 11.03
C SER A 343 40.27 -24.70 11.11
N PRO A 344 39.99 -25.74 11.90
CA PRO A 344 38.73 -26.47 11.85
C PRO A 344 37.67 -25.88 12.79
N SER A 345 37.48 -24.55 12.80
CA SER A 345 36.53 -23.93 13.74
C SER A 345 35.99 -22.56 13.32
N ARG A 346 35.57 -22.39 12.06
CA ARG A 346 34.61 -21.33 11.72
C ARG A 346 33.42 -22.02 11.05
N GLN A 347 32.43 -22.40 11.86
CA GLN A 347 31.13 -22.84 11.33
C GLN A 347 30.53 -21.64 10.61
N ARG A 348 30.69 -21.58 9.28
CA ARG A 348 29.91 -20.67 8.45
C ARG A 348 28.45 -21.10 8.67
N LYS A 349 27.62 -20.22 9.25
CA LYS A 349 26.17 -20.47 9.36
C LYS A 349 25.67 -20.90 7.98
N THR A 350 24.96 -22.01 7.90
CA THR A 350 24.42 -22.48 6.62
C THR A 350 23.31 -21.52 6.21
N LYS A 351 23.38 -20.99 4.99
CA LYS A 351 22.28 -20.21 4.41
C LYS A 351 20.99 -21.03 4.49
N ARG A 352 19.88 -20.37 4.82
CA ARG A 352 18.58 -21.03 4.95
C ARG A 352 17.64 -20.53 3.86
N SER A 353 16.77 -21.42 3.42
CA SER A 353 15.74 -21.15 2.44
C SER A 353 14.42 -21.72 2.94
N VAL A 354 13.32 -21.07 2.57
CA VAL A 354 11.97 -21.55 2.86
C VAL A 354 11.25 -21.84 1.56
N LEU A 355 10.71 -23.05 1.45
CA LEU A 355 9.86 -23.49 0.34
C LEU A 355 8.39 -23.41 0.73
N PHE A 356 7.59 -22.75 -0.10
CA PHE A 356 6.16 -22.52 0.10
C PHE A 356 5.35 -23.32 -0.92
N PRO A 357 4.58 -24.34 -0.51
CA PRO A 357 3.73 -25.09 -1.42
C PRO A 357 2.47 -24.28 -1.78
N CYS A 358 2.40 -23.90 -3.06
CA CYS A 358 1.44 -22.92 -3.56
C CYS A 358 0.60 -23.48 -4.72
N HIS A 359 -0.40 -22.70 -5.12
CA HIS A 359 -1.31 -22.99 -6.22
C HIS A 359 -1.07 -21.98 -7.34
N ARG A 360 -0.71 -22.46 -8.54
CA ARG A 360 -0.53 -21.62 -9.74
C ARG A 360 -1.78 -20.75 -9.93
N ALA A 361 -2.96 -21.33 -9.76
CA ALA A 361 -4.26 -20.63 -9.82
C ALA A 361 -4.29 -19.31 -9.02
N MET A 362 -3.66 -19.25 -7.84
CA MET A 362 -3.60 -18.03 -7.02
C MET A 362 -2.44 -17.12 -7.40
N LEU A 363 -1.31 -17.70 -7.80
CA LEU A 363 -0.14 -16.94 -8.25
C LEU A 363 -0.39 -16.18 -9.55
N LEU A 364 -1.34 -16.61 -10.38
CA LEU A 364 -1.76 -15.92 -11.60
C LEU A 364 -2.26 -14.48 -11.40
N ARG A 365 -2.48 -14.04 -10.16
CA ARG A 365 -2.76 -12.64 -9.83
C ARG A 365 -1.54 -11.72 -9.99
N SER A 366 -0.35 -12.30 -10.15
CA SER A 366 0.86 -11.61 -10.62
C SER A 366 1.04 -11.87 -12.11
N GLU A 367 1.26 -10.80 -12.88
CA GLU A 367 1.49 -10.90 -14.33
C GLU A 367 2.76 -11.69 -14.67
N VAL A 368 3.78 -11.58 -13.81
CA VAL A 368 5.04 -12.33 -13.94
C VAL A 368 4.77 -13.83 -13.89
N PHE A 369 4.05 -14.30 -12.87
CA PHE A 369 3.69 -15.72 -12.76
C PHE A 369 2.72 -16.14 -13.87
N ALA A 370 1.77 -15.28 -14.25
CA ALA A 370 0.86 -15.57 -15.36
C ALA A 370 1.60 -15.83 -16.68
N THR A 371 2.59 -14.99 -16.98
CA THR A 371 3.43 -15.11 -18.17
C THR A 371 4.35 -16.33 -18.07
N MET A 372 5.00 -16.53 -16.92
CA MET A 372 5.88 -17.67 -16.64
C MET A 372 5.14 -19.00 -16.84
N PHE A 373 3.94 -19.14 -16.28
CA PHE A 373 3.18 -20.38 -16.32
C PHE A 373 2.49 -20.65 -17.66
N ALA A 374 2.24 -19.62 -18.47
CA ALA A 374 1.76 -19.75 -19.85
C ALA A 374 2.89 -20.09 -20.84
N SER A 375 4.14 -19.86 -20.45
CA SER A 375 5.31 -20.10 -21.31
C SER A 375 5.58 -21.60 -21.53
N PRO A 376 6.31 -21.95 -22.60
CA PRO A 376 6.77 -23.31 -22.83
C PRO A 376 7.96 -23.72 -21.95
N PHE A 377 8.45 -22.84 -21.07
CA PHE A 377 9.60 -23.12 -20.19
C PHE A 377 9.26 -24.12 -19.08
N ARG A 378 10.27 -24.53 -18.30
CA ARG A 378 10.17 -25.62 -17.33
C ARG A 378 9.07 -25.39 -16.29
N GLU A 379 8.90 -24.14 -15.87
CA GLU A 379 7.93 -23.67 -14.89
C GLU A 379 6.49 -23.77 -15.41
N GLY A 380 6.31 -23.61 -16.72
CA GLY A 380 5.03 -23.80 -17.40
C GLY A 380 4.64 -25.27 -17.53
N GLN A 381 5.64 -26.16 -17.61
CA GLN A 381 5.46 -27.59 -17.86
C GLN A 381 5.03 -28.38 -16.62
N SER A 382 4.45 -29.55 -16.90
CA SER A 382 3.88 -30.45 -15.92
C SER A 382 4.88 -31.60 -15.66
N SER A 383 5.23 -31.84 -14.40
CA SER A 383 6.26 -32.79 -13.98
C SER A 383 5.74 -33.71 -12.88
N THR A 384 6.46 -34.80 -12.58
CA THR A 384 6.14 -35.73 -11.48
C THR A 384 6.24 -35.04 -10.12
N HIS A 385 7.25 -34.19 -9.95
CA HIS A 385 7.46 -33.38 -8.76
C HIS A 385 7.14 -31.92 -9.05
N LEU A 386 6.78 -31.18 -8.00
CA LEU A 386 6.51 -29.74 -8.08
C LEU A 386 7.78 -29.00 -8.53
N GLN A 387 7.61 -28.03 -9.43
CA GLN A 387 8.70 -27.14 -9.82
C GLN A 387 8.98 -26.14 -8.69
N ILE A 388 10.25 -25.86 -8.45
CA ILE A 388 10.71 -24.85 -7.50
C ILE A 388 11.00 -23.57 -8.28
N VAL A 389 10.34 -22.48 -7.90
CA VAL A 389 10.51 -21.16 -8.49
C VAL A 389 11.12 -20.23 -7.43
N PRO A 390 12.37 -19.76 -7.60
CA PRO A 390 12.97 -18.80 -6.70
C PRO A 390 12.32 -17.42 -6.86
N VAL A 391 12.12 -16.74 -5.74
CA VAL A 391 11.67 -15.35 -5.66
C VAL A 391 12.75 -14.59 -4.88
N ASP A 392 13.21 -13.50 -5.45
CA ASP A 392 14.28 -12.68 -4.88
C ASP A 392 13.73 -11.77 -3.77
N CYS A 393 13.45 -12.37 -2.62
CA CYS A 393 13.03 -11.69 -1.41
C CYS A 393 13.22 -12.58 -0.18
N SER A 394 13.15 -11.98 1.01
CA SER A 394 13.20 -12.72 2.27
C SER A 394 11.94 -13.58 2.49
N PRO A 395 12.02 -14.66 3.29
CA PRO A 395 10.86 -15.49 3.57
C PRO A 395 9.69 -14.72 4.20
N ALA A 396 9.97 -13.70 5.02
CA ALA A 396 8.95 -12.87 5.65
C ALA A 396 8.19 -12.03 4.61
N VAL A 397 8.89 -11.48 3.61
CA VAL A 397 8.28 -10.75 2.48
C VAL A 397 7.42 -11.68 1.64
N LEU A 398 7.93 -12.88 1.31
CA LEU A 398 7.17 -13.85 0.51
C LEU A 398 5.88 -14.29 1.22
N GLU A 399 5.88 -14.40 2.55
CA GLU A 399 4.67 -14.67 3.33
C GLU A 399 3.62 -13.56 3.21
N ILE A 400 4.05 -12.29 3.22
CA ILE A 400 3.17 -11.14 3.03
C ILE A 400 2.56 -11.14 1.63
N ILE A 401 3.39 -11.37 0.61
CA ILE A 401 2.96 -11.47 -0.80
C ILE A 401 1.96 -12.61 -0.97
N LEU A 402 2.27 -13.80 -0.46
CA LEU A 402 1.37 -14.95 -0.56
C LEU A 402 0.05 -14.69 0.17
N ARG A 403 0.07 -14.12 1.38
CA ARG A 403 -1.16 -13.74 2.07
C ARG A 403 -1.99 -12.78 1.22
N PHE A 404 -1.38 -11.75 0.63
CA PHE A 404 -2.06 -10.81 -0.27
C PHE A 404 -2.69 -11.51 -1.49
N LEU A 405 -1.95 -12.42 -2.14
CA LEU A 405 -2.43 -13.16 -3.31
C LEU A 405 -3.61 -14.08 -2.97
N TYR A 406 -3.69 -14.62 -1.75
CA TYR A 406 -4.80 -15.49 -1.34
C TYR A 406 -5.99 -14.74 -0.75
N THR A 407 -5.78 -13.57 -0.14
CA THR A 407 -6.79 -12.94 0.73
C THR A 407 -7.06 -11.46 0.46
N GLU A 408 -6.32 -10.80 -0.43
CA GLU A 408 -6.36 -9.33 -0.64
C GLU A 408 -5.94 -8.51 0.60
N SER A 409 -5.48 -9.17 1.67
CA SER A 409 -5.03 -8.55 2.92
C SER A 409 -3.52 -8.68 3.09
N ALA A 410 -2.89 -7.61 3.54
CA ALA A 410 -1.46 -7.57 3.82
C ALA A 410 -1.19 -6.54 4.91
N ASP A 411 -0.81 -7.02 6.09
CA ASP A 411 -0.42 -6.18 7.22
C ASP A 411 1.06 -6.43 7.52
N PHE A 412 1.88 -5.39 7.51
CA PHE A 412 3.32 -5.52 7.72
C PHE A 412 3.89 -4.25 8.37
N PRO A 413 4.96 -4.38 9.18
CA PRO A 413 5.59 -3.24 9.84
C PRO A 413 6.38 -2.38 8.85
N LEU A 414 6.65 -1.13 9.23
CA LEU A 414 7.47 -0.20 8.44
C LEU A 414 8.86 -0.74 8.12
N SER A 415 9.45 -1.53 9.04
CA SER A 415 10.80 -2.10 8.91
C SER A 415 10.99 -3.05 7.73
N ILE A 416 9.92 -3.59 7.15
CA ILE A 416 9.97 -4.49 5.98
C ILE A 416 9.26 -3.88 4.77
N ALA A 417 8.76 -2.65 4.90
CA ALA A 417 7.91 -2.03 3.90
C ALA A 417 8.66 -1.77 2.58
N LEU A 418 9.95 -1.44 2.66
CA LEU A 418 10.79 -1.26 1.48
C LEU A 418 10.98 -2.57 0.71
N ASP A 419 11.27 -3.67 1.40
CA ASP A 419 11.41 -4.99 0.77
C ASP A 419 10.08 -5.48 0.18
N VAL A 420 8.96 -5.19 0.84
CA VAL A 420 7.63 -5.49 0.30
C VAL A 420 7.35 -4.64 -0.95
N LEU A 421 7.73 -3.38 -0.96
CA LEU A 421 7.59 -2.48 -2.11
C LEU A 421 8.37 -3.02 -3.32
N THR A 422 9.65 -3.34 -3.14
CA THR A 422 10.54 -3.83 -4.20
C THR A 422 10.09 -5.19 -4.73
N ALA A 423 9.74 -6.13 -3.84
CA ALA A 423 9.26 -7.44 -4.25
C ALA A 423 7.87 -7.40 -4.92
N ALA A 424 6.98 -6.51 -4.47
CA ALA A 424 5.69 -6.29 -5.13
C ALA A 424 5.85 -5.66 -6.51
N ASP A 425 6.79 -4.73 -6.68
CA ASP A 425 7.14 -4.19 -8.00
C ASP A 425 7.75 -5.25 -8.89
N MET A 426 8.72 -6.05 -8.42
CA MET A 426 9.30 -7.16 -9.17
C MET A 426 8.25 -8.15 -9.69
N LEU A 427 7.22 -8.44 -8.89
CA LEU A 427 6.16 -9.39 -9.24
C LEU A 427 4.96 -8.75 -9.96
N PHE A 428 4.99 -7.46 -10.28
CA PHE A 428 3.89 -6.70 -10.89
C PHE A 428 2.59 -6.82 -10.07
N ILE A 429 2.67 -6.58 -8.76
CA ILE A 429 1.52 -6.58 -7.84
C ILE A 429 1.24 -5.13 -7.40
N ASP A 430 0.67 -4.34 -8.31
CA ASP A 430 0.54 -2.88 -8.15
C ASP A 430 -0.20 -2.45 -6.87
N LYS A 431 -1.27 -3.16 -6.50
CA LYS A 431 -2.02 -2.84 -5.28
C LYS A 431 -1.17 -3.00 -4.00
N LEU A 432 -0.32 -4.03 -3.95
CA LEU A 432 0.54 -4.26 -2.80
C LEU A 432 1.68 -3.24 -2.79
N LYS A 433 2.25 -2.92 -3.97
CA LYS A 433 3.22 -1.84 -4.15
C LYS A 433 2.68 -0.50 -3.64
N GLN A 434 1.48 -0.12 -4.05
CA GLN A 434 0.83 1.12 -3.61
C GLN A 434 0.58 1.15 -2.10
N ARG A 435 0.20 0.01 -1.49
CA ARG A 435 0.05 -0.10 -0.03
C ARG A 435 1.37 0.08 0.71
N ALA A 436 2.45 -0.53 0.22
CA ALA A 436 3.78 -0.37 0.80
C ALA A 436 4.27 1.08 0.70
N ALA A 437 4.12 1.71 -0.47
CA ALA A 437 4.48 3.11 -0.67
C ALA A 437 3.66 4.06 0.20
N LEU A 438 2.36 3.81 0.35
CA LEU A 438 1.51 4.56 1.25
C LEU A 438 2.04 4.45 2.69
N LEU A 439 2.30 3.23 3.16
CA LEU A 439 2.79 3.00 4.52
C LEU A 439 4.15 3.69 4.79
N ILE A 440 5.07 3.67 3.82
CA ILE A 440 6.37 4.35 3.91
C ILE A 440 6.19 5.86 4.00
N SER A 441 5.49 6.46 3.03
CA SER A 441 5.36 7.93 2.93
C SER A 441 4.56 8.56 4.06
N THR A 442 3.79 7.77 4.82
CA THR A 442 2.91 8.28 5.86
C THR A 442 3.46 8.09 7.26
N LEU A 443 3.93 6.89 7.58
CA LEU A 443 4.58 6.62 8.87
C LEU A 443 5.99 7.22 8.91
N GLY A 444 6.63 7.36 7.75
CA GLY A 444 7.89 8.07 7.57
C GLY A 444 7.78 9.56 7.86
N ASN A 445 6.60 10.17 7.76
CA ASN A 445 6.40 11.61 7.91
C ASN A 445 6.29 12.09 9.37
N GLY A 446 6.89 11.38 10.34
CA GLY A 446 6.72 11.60 11.77
C GLY A 446 6.48 13.08 12.14
N GLY A 447 5.25 13.40 12.50
CA GLY A 447 4.91 14.67 13.14
C GLY A 447 5.03 15.95 12.31
N ALA A 448 4.83 15.96 10.98
CA ALA A 448 4.65 17.22 10.24
C ALA A 448 3.28 17.88 10.52
N SER A 449 2.94 18.04 11.79
CA SER A 449 2.12 19.14 12.28
C SER A 449 3.02 20.37 12.32
N VAL A 450 2.50 21.51 11.87
CA VAL A 450 3.13 22.85 11.91
C VAL A 450 3.68 23.22 13.32
N VAL A 451 3.37 22.44 14.35
CA VAL A 451 3.69 22.70 15.76
C VAL A 451 5.02 22.09 16.25
N GLU A 452 5.71 21.23 15.49
CA GLU A 452 6.99 20.61 15.97
C GLU A 452 8.29 21.35 15.56
N ALA A 453 8.17 22.58 15.06
CA ALA A 453 9.33 23.47 14.86
C ALA A 453 10.13 23.75 16.15
N GLU A 454 9.59 23.44 17.33
CA GLU A 454 10.19 23.76 18.63
C GLU A 454 10.96 22.60 19.30
N ASN A 455 11.23 21.49 18.61
CA ASN A 455 11.99 20.38 19.22
C ASN A 455 13.46 20.35 18.73
N PRO A 456 14.41 21.05 19.38
CA PRO A 456 15.83 21.11 18.97
C PRO A 456 16.60 19.80 19.22
N ARG A 457 15.93 18.73 19.65
CA ARG A 457 16.46 17.38 19.82
C ARG A 457 15.55 16.39 19.08
N GLY A 458 15.58 16.45 17.76
CA GLY A 458 14.82 15.53 16.91
C GLY A 458 15.41 14.11 16.93
N ASP A 459 15.19 13.39 18.03
CA ASP A 459 15.16 11.93 18.05
C ASP A 459 13.77 11.53 17.54
N THR A 460 13.62 11.39 16.23
CA THR A 460 12.46 10.72 15.64
C THR A 460 12.80 9.25 15.51
N THR A 461 12.02 8.37 16.16
CA THR A 461 12.13 6.90 16.10
C THR A 461 12.04 6.32 14.68
N VAL A 462 11.76 7.16 13.68
CA VAL A 462 11.63 6.81 12.26
C VAL A 462 13.01 6.72 11.59
N ASP A 463 13.95 7.59 11.96
CA ASP A 463 15.32 7.58 11.41
C ASP A 463 16.08 6.30 11.81
N GLU A 464 15.68 5.66 12.92
CA GLU A 464 16.20 4.35 13.34
C GLU A 464 15.63 3.17 12.53
N ILE A 465 14.51 3.36 11.84
CA ILE A 465 13.73 2.27 11.20
C ILE A 465 13.86 2.29 9.67
N LEU A 466 14.05 3.46 9.07
CA LEU A 466 14.02 3.62 7.62
C LEU A 466 15.09 4.63 7.16
N ASP A 467 15.97 4.19 6.26
CA ASP A 467 16.94 5.08 5.61
C ASP A 467 16.26 5.87 4.48
N ILE A 468 16.21 7.20 4.62
CA ILE A 468 15.59 8.08 3.63
C ILE A 468 16.28 8.01 2.26
N TYR A 469 17.59 7.74 2.22
CA TYR A 469 18.33 7.59 0.97
C TYR A 469 17.85 6.35 0.22
N GLU A 470 17.61 5.24 0.92
CA GLU A 470 17.03 4.03 0.34
C GLU A 470 15.59 4.25 -0.13
N VAL A 471 14.78 5.04 0.59
CA VAL A 471 13.41 5.37 0.17
C VAL A 471 13.39 6.13 -1.14
N VAL A 472 14.25 7.14 -1.30
CA VAL A 472 14.34 7.93 -2.53
C VAL A 472 14.73 7.03 -3.70
N ARG A 473 15.77 6.21 -3.52
CA ARG A 473 16.22 5.24 -4.53
C ARG A 473 15.13 4.23 -4.89
N ALA A 474 14.41 3.70 -3.89
CA ALA A 474 13.30 2.81 -4.15
C ALA A 474 12.14 3.50 -4.87
N GLY A 475 11.87 4.78 -4.56
CA GLY A 475 10.92 5.60 -5.31
C GLY A 475 11.29 5.68 -6.79
N TRP A 476 12.57 5.92 -7.07
CA TRP A 476 13.13 5.97 -8.43
C TRP A 476 13.06 4.64 -9.16
N ASP A 477 13.47 3.55 -8.51
CA ASP A 477 13.53 2.21 -9.11
C ASP A 477 12.14 1.66 -9.40
N THR A 478 11.21 1.85 -8.46
CA THR A 478 9.82 1.37 -8.57
C THR A 478 8.89 2.36 -9.28
N ARG A 479 9.41 3.54 -9.64
CA ARG A 479 8.69 4.65 -10.30
C ARG A 479 7.47 5.11 -9.51
N VAL A 480 7.62 5.19 -8.20
CA VAL A 480 6.56 5.65 -7.29
C VAL A 480 6.84 7.09 -6.89
N HIS A 481 6.30 8.03 -7.67
CA HIS A 481 6.45 9.48 -7.48
C HIS A 481 6.13 9.95 -6.05
N ARG A 482 5.16 9.31 -5.40
CA ARG A 482 4.79 9.60 -3.99
C ARG A 482 5.98 9.44 -3.02
N LEU A 483 6.88 8.48 -3.27
CA LEU A 483 8.07 8.27 -2.44
C LEU A 483 9.18 9.27 -2.79
N GLU A 484 9.27 9.69 -4.04
CA GLU A 484 10.21 10.73 -4.49
C GLU A 484 9.87 12.07 -3.81
N GLU A 485 8.61 12.51 -3.93
CA GLU A 485 8.10 13.71 -3.24
C GLU A 485 8.26 13.61 -1.72
N PHE A 486 7.95 12.45 -1.14
CA PHE A 486 8.10 12.22 0.29
C PHE A 486 9.57 12.36 0.71
N GLY A 487 10.49 11.74 -0.01
CA GLY A 487 11.91 11.80 0.28
C GLY A 487 12.47 13.22 0.17
N ALA A 488 12.15 13.92 -0.92
CA ALA A 488 12.56 15.31 -1.12
C ALA A 488 12.01 16.23 -0.02
N ARG A 489 10.73 16.10 0.33
CA ARG A 489 10.10 16.87 1.42
C ARG A 489 10.73 16.56 2.77
N TYR A 490 10.95 15.29 3.07
CA TYR A 490 11.55 14.86 4.33
C TYR A 490 12.95 15.46 4.52
N MET A 491 13.77 15.41 3.47
CA MET A 491 15.10 16.01 3.47
C MET A 491 15.03 17.53 3.57
N ALA A 492 14.16 18.20 2.82
CA ALA A 492 14.02 19.67 2.86
C ALA A 492 13.66 20.21 4.25
N TYR A 493 12.78 19.51 4.98
CA TYR A 493 12.39 19.88 6.34
C TYR A 493 13.48 19.69 7.39
N ARG A 494 14.56 18.99 7.05
CA ARG A 494 15.68 18.66 7.95
C ARG A 494 17.02 18.85 7.24
N LEU A 495 17.07 19.75 6.27
CA LEU A 495 18.18 19.87 5.33
C LEU A 495 19.50 20.15 6.05
N GLU A 496 19.44 20.88 7.15
CA GLU A 496 20.57 21.16 8.04
C GLU A 496 21.30 19.90 8.55
N ARG A 497 20.65 18.73 8.55
CA ARG A 497 21.27 17.44 8.91
C ARG A 497 21.92 16.75 7.72
N TYR A 498 21.28 16.80 6.56
CA TYR A 498 21.65 16.01 5.38
C TYR A 498 22.63 16.72 4.44
N ILE A 499 22.58 18.05 4.35
CA ILE A 499 23.29 18.82 3.31
C ILE A 499 24.81 18.61 3.29
N ASP A 500 25.39 18.33 4.46
CA ASP A 500 26.82 18.13 4.64
C ASP A 500 27.23 16.62 4.63
N GLU A 501 26.27 15.69 4.50
CA GLU A 501 26.53 14.24 4.49
C GLU A 501 27.06 13.75 3.12
N PRO A 502 28.02 12.81 3.12
CA PRO A 502 28.53 12.25 1.88
C PRO A 502 27.46 11.46 1.10
N GLU A 503 26.57 10.74 1.80
CA GLU A 503 25.47 10.01 1.13
C GLU A 503 24.53 10.96 0.39
N PHE A 504 24.20 12.13 0.95
CA PHE A 504 23.39 13.16 0.27
C PHE A 504 24.05 13.63 -1.02
N LYS A 505 25.37 13.89 -0.98
CA LYS A 505 26.14 14.28 -2.17
C LYS A 505 26.09 13.21 -3.26
N ASP A 506 26.17 11.93 -2.88
CA ASP A 506 26.07 10.83 -3.84
C ASP A 506 24.66 10.67 -4.39
N LEU A 507 23.62 10.86 -3.56
CA LEU A 507 22.22 10.87 -4.00
C LEU A 507 21.95 11.98 -5.03
N VAL A 508 22.49 13.18 -4.84
CA VAL A 508 22.35 14.29 -5.81
C VAL A 508 23.04 13.94 -7.14
N LYS A 509 24.21 13.31 -7.12
CA LYS A 509 24.87 12.83 -8.36
C LYS A 509 24.05 11.76 -9.06
N GLU A 510 23.47 10.82 -8.31
CA GLU A 510 22.59 9.78 -8.84
C GLU A 510 21.37 10.43 -9.53
N SER A 511 20.71 11.38 -8.87
CA SER A 511 19.60 12.15 -9.45
C SER A 511 20.02 12.84 -10.76
N ALA A 512 21.15 13.55 -10.75
CA ALA A 512 21.67 14.25 -11.93
C ALA A 512 22.05 13.29 -13.10
N ALA A 513 22.34 12.03 -12.82
CA ALA A 513 22.68 11.02 -13.82
C ALA A 513 21.46 10.35 -14.46
N ARG A 514 20.27 10.43 -13.84
CA ARG A 514 19.04 9.80 -14.34
C ARG A 514 18.45 10.48 -15.59
N ILE A 515 18.81 11.73 -15.85
CA ILE A 515 18.34 12.51 -17.01
C ILE A 515 19.14 12.12 -18.27
N GLN A 516 18.51 11.36 -19.18
CA GLN A 516 19.07 11.07 -20.51
C GLN A 516 18.85 12.26 -21.45
N GLY A 517 19.85 13.14 -21.54
CA GLY A 517 19.89 14.26 -22.48
C GLY A 517 19.94 15.62 -21.77
N ARG A 518 21.14 16.01 -21.31
CA ARG A 518 21.44 17.33 -20.68
C ARG A 518 21.32 18.53 -21.63
N GLN A 519 20.32 18.57 -22.51
CA GLN A 519 20.14 19.69 -23.45
C GLN A 519 18.81 20.43 -23.27
N GLU A 520 17.95 20.03 -22.33
CA GLU A 520 16.64 20.67 -22.15
C GLU A 520 16.36 21.23 -20.74
N THR A 521 17.14 20.89 -19.70
CA THR A 521 16.99 21.46 -18.35
C THR A 521 18.35 21.61 -17.65
N ASP A 522 18.69 22.81 -17.18
CA ASP A 522 19.88 23.10 -16.35
C ASP A 522 19.70 22.70 -14.88
N THR A 523 18.67 21.89 -14.57
CA THR A 523 18.26 21.63 -13.19
C THR A 523 18.30 20.15 -12.80
N VAL A 524 18.53 19.90 -11.51
CA VAL A 524 18.55 18.57 -10.91
C VAL A 524 17.24 18.35 -10.18
N GLU A 525 16.40 17.43 -10.67
CA GLU A 525 15.02 17.19 -10.18
C GLU A 525 14.95 17.11 -8.65
N LEU A 526 15.81 16.30 -8.02
CA LEU A 526 15.81 16.14 -6.56
C LEU A 526 16.11 17.47 -5.83
N VAL A 527 17.03 18.27 -6.37
CA VAL A 527 17.43 19.54 -5.76
C VAL A 527 16.32 20.58 -5.94
N ASP A 528 15.66 20.60 -7.09
CA ASP A 528 14.51 21.47 -7.33
C ASP A 528 13.34 21.13 -6.41
N ASP A 529 13.03 19.85 -6.23
CA ASP A 529 11.99 19.41 -5.29
C ASP A 529 12.35 19.80 -3.86
N ILE A 530 13.62 19.64 -3.45
CA ILE A 530 14.10 20.09 -2.14
C ILE A 530 13.97 21.61 -2.00
N ARG A 531 14.36 22.41 -3.01
CA ARG A 531 14.21 23.88 -3.01
C ARG A 531 12.74 24.28 -2.88
N TYR A 532 11.85 23.60 -3.61
CA TYR A 532 10.41 23.82 -3.56
C TYR A 532 9.88 23.58 -2.14
N TYR A 533 10.14 22.41 -1.55
CA TYR A 533 9.66 22.09 -0.20
C TYR A 533 10.36 22.91 0.90
N LEU A 534 11.61 23.34 0.68
CA LEU A 534 12.30 24.26 1.57
C LEU A 534 11.60 25.62 1.55
N SER A 535 11.23 26.13 0.38
CA SER A 535 10.45 27.38 0.29
C SER A 535 9.09 27.23 1.00
N GLU A 536 8.43 26.09 0.87
CA GLU A 536 7.15 25.79 1.56
C GLU A 536 7.31 25.75 3.08
N ARG A 537 8.37 25.12 3.59
CA ARG A 537 8.72 25.07 5.03
C ARG A 537 8.75 26.46 5.66
N PHE A 538 9.34 27.44 4.96
CA PHE A 538 9.47 28.81 5.45
C PHE A 538 8.28 29.71 5.06
N ARG A 539 7.59 29.43 3.94
CA ARG A 539 6.40 30.17 3.46
C ARG A 539 5.26 30.24 4.47
N LEU A 540 4.97 29.13 5.14
CA LEU A 540 3.91 29.05 6.16
C LEU A 540 4.11 30.02 7.34
N ARG A 541 5.32 30.54 7.54
CA ARG A 541 5.62 31.54 8.59
C ARG A 541 5.54 32.99 8.10
N PHE A 542 5.44 33.21 6.79
CA PHE A 542 5.33 34.54 6.17
C PHE A 542 3.88 34.96 5.87
N GLU A 543 2.99 34.01 5.57
CA GLU A 543 1.57 34.30 5.28
C GLU A 543 0.78 34.79 6.52
N ASP A 544 1.17 34.36 7.74
CA ASP A 544 0.54 34.80 9.01
C ASP A 544 0.86 36.27 9.37
N ALA A 545 1.77 36.92 8.63
CA ALA A 545 2.20 38.30 8.83
C ALA A 545 1.67 39.31 7.80
N GLY A 546 0.91 38.88 6.78
CA GLY A 546 0.34 39.76 5.76
C GLY A 546 1.36 40.44 4.84
N LEU A 547 2.50 39.80 4.57
CA LEU A 547 3.61 40.32 3.76
C LEU A 547 3.75 39.60 2.40
N ASP A 548 2.62 39.34 1.73
CA ASP A 548 2.59 38.76 0.37
C ASP A 548 3.39 39.57 -0.67
N GLU A 549 3.68 40.85 -0.38
CA GLU A 549 4.36 41.77 -1.30
C GLU A 549 5.88 41.50 -1.45
N MET A 550 6.52 40.80 -0.50
CA MET A 550 7.98 40.55 -0.55
C MET A 550 8.38 39.36 -1.44
N MET A 551 7.54 38.33 -1.53
CA MET A 551 7.77 37.19 -2.44
C MET A 551 7.59 37.56 -3.91
N ASP A 552 6.76 38.57 -4.21
CA ASP A 552 6.61 39.12 -5.55
C ASP A 552 7.82 39.96 -5.99
N GLU A 553 8.67 40.41 -5.06
CA GLU A 553 9.95 41.06 -5.35
C GLU A 553 11.08 40.04 -5.59
N GLU A 554 11.13 38.93 -4.84
CA GLU A 554 12.08 37.82 -5.11
C GLU A 554 11.81 37.12 -6.43
N ARG A 555 10.53 36.92 -6.80
CA ARG A 555 10.15 36.41 -8.14
C ARG A 555 10.63 37.31 -9.28
N LYS A 556 10.74 38.62 -9.04
CA LYS A 556 11.26 39.59 -10.01
C LYS A 556 12.79 39.58 -10.06
N TRP A 557 13.47 39.27 -8.96
CA TRP A 557 14.93 39.11 -8.93
C TRP A 557 15.39 37.87 -9.70
N VAL A 558 14.76 36.71 -9.48
CA VAL A 558 15.08 35.46 -10.21
C VAL A 558 14.83 35.60 -11.72
N GLN A 559 13.85 36.43 -12.10
CA GLN A 559 13.52 36.70 -13.49
C GLN A 559 14.43 37.77 -14.14
N ALA A 560 15.08 38.62 -13.33
CA ALA A 560 16.03 39.64 -13.79
C ALA A 560 17.46 39.08 -13.99
N GLU A 561 17.85 38.02 -13.29
CA GLU A 561 19.13 37.33 -13.52
C GLU A 561 19.14 36.46 -14.79
N GLN A 562 17.97 36.07 -15.32
CA GLN A 562 17.87 35.32 -16.57
C GLN A 562 17.87 36.19 -17.83
N ASP A 563 17.54 37.48 -17.73
CA ASP A 563 17.50 38.42 -18.86
C ASP A 563 18.59 39.51 -18.70
N GLY A 564 19.84 39.13 -18.95
CA GLY A 564 20.97 40.06 -19.00
C GLY A 564 20.93 40.95 -20.25
N GLY A 565 20.63 42.25 -20.07
CA GLY A 565 20.68 43.27 -21.12
C GLY A 565 20.99 44.67 -20.57
N ASP A 566 22.26 45.05 -20.70
CA ASP A 566 22.92 46.33 -20.39
C ASP A 566 22.12 47.61 -20.77
N SER A 567 21.98 48.57 -19.84
CA SER A 567 22.07 50.01 -20.10
C SER A 567 22.02 50.86 -18.82
N ASP A 568 23.03 51.73 -18.68
CA ASP A 568 23.11 52.88 -17.76
C ASP A 568 21.84 53.77 -17.76
N ASP A 569 21.42 54.24 -16.58
CA ASP A 569 21.07 55.66 -16.37
C ASP A 569 20.82 56.00 -14.88
N GLU A 570 21.24 57.20 -14.49
CA GLU A 570 21.13 57.83 -13.17
C GLU A 570 19.69 58.22 -12.77
N ASP A 571 19.56 58.53 -11.47
CA ASP A 571 18.54 59.34 -10.78
C ASP A 571 17.32 58.68 -10.14
N GLY A 572 17.16 58.96 -8.84
CA GLY A 572 15.85 59.17 -8.21
C GLY A 572 15.48 58.26 -7.04
N MET A 573 16.03 58.53 -5.85
CA MET A 573 15.40 58.11 -4.59
C MET A 573 14.00 58.73 -4.43
N PRO A 574 13.03 57.98 -3.87
CA PRO A 574 12.10 58.58 -2.93
C PRO A 574 12.07 57.81 -1.61
N ALA A 575 12.20 58.59 -0.54
CA ALA A 575 12.01 58.16 0.83
C ALA A 575 10.55 57.77 1.09
N SER A 576 10.33 56.64 1.79
CA SER A 576 9.11 56.39 2.54
C SER A 576 9.45 56.01 3.98
N THR A 577 9.11 56.97 4.84
CA THR A 577 9.01 56.98 6.31
C THR A 577 8.83 55.63 7.01
N ALA A 578 9.86 55.25 7.77
CA ALA A 578 9.76 54.31 8.88
C ALA A 578 8.93 54.94 10.03
N VAL A 579 7.75 54.38 10.31
CA VAL A 579 7.02 54.65 11.55
C VAL A 579 7.53 53.66 12.59
N ARG A 580 8.47 54.10 13.43
CA ARG A 580 8.84 53.41 14.66
C ARG A 580 7.68 53.49 15.65
N ASN A 581 7.11 52.34 15.99
CA ASN A 581 6.22 52.22 17.14
C ASN A 581 6.99 51.48 18.24
N ASP A 582 7.75 52.25 19.03
CA ASP A 582 8.33 51.78 20.30
C ASP A 582 7.18 51.62 21.32
N GLN A 583 6.75 50.39 21.54
CA GLN A 583 6.10 50.01 22.80
C GLN A 583 6.90 48.89 23.44
N ALA A 584 7.73 49.30 24.40
CA ALA A 584 8.41 48.42 25.34
C ALA A 584 7.39 47.64 26.16
N ILE A 585 7.45 46.31 26.07
CA ILE A 585 6.99 45.40 27.10
C ILE A 585 8.25 44.76 27.67
N ASP A 586 8.62 45.22 28.86
CA ASP A 586 9.71 44.68 29.67
C ASP A 586 9.21 43.45 30.45
N GLY A 587 9.96 42.34 30.39
CA GLY A 587 9.89 41.28 31.39
C GLY A 587 9.26 39.93 30.98
N ALA A 588 9.98 39.14 30.20
CA ALA A 588 10.04 37.68 30.35
C ALA A 588 11.36 37.16 29.75
N ALA A 589 11.99 36.18 30.39
CA ALA A 589 13.30 35.64 30.02
C ALA A 589 13.31 35.04 28.60
N GLY A 590 13.71 35.83 27.59
CA GLY A 590 13.90 35.37 26.21
C GLY A 590 15.38 35.09 25.94
N GLY A 591 15.71 33.85 25.57
CA GLY A 591 17.05 33.51 25.10
C GLY A 591 17.41 34.31 23.84
N VAL A 592 18.69 34.62 23.66
CA VAL A 592 19.18 35.22 22.40
C VAL A 592 18.90 34.25 21.26
N VAL A 593 18.03 34.65 20.32
CA VAL A 593 17.70 33.88 19.13
C VAL A 593 18.91 33.90 18.19
N ARG A 594 19.33 32.73 17.66
CA ARG A 594 20.55 32.61 16.86
C ARG A 594 20.34 31.79 15.59
N THR A 595 20.93 32.20 14.47
CA THR A 595 20.86 31.47 13.20
C THR A 595 21.59 30.11 13.27
N LEU A 596 21.43 29.27 12.24
CA LEU A 596 22.16 27.99 12.10
C LEU A 596 23.68 28.16 12.20
N ASP A 597 24.20 29.31 11.72
CA ASP A 597 25.62 29.66 11.79
C ASP A 597 26.02 30.40 13.09
N GLY A 598 25.07 30.57 14.01
CA GLY A 598 25.30 31.11 15.35
C GLY A 598 25.30 32.64 15.44
N GLU A 599 24.90 33.35 14.37
CA GLU A 599 24.72 34.80 14.37
C GLU A 599 23.48 35.19 15.18
N ILE A 600 23.49 36.38 15.80
CA ILE A 600 22.38 36.84 16.63
C ILE A 600 21.25 37.32 15.70
N ALA A 601 20.13 36.62 15.72
CA ALA A 601 18.90 37.06 15.10
C ALA A 601 18.12 37.93 16.10
N GLY A 602 17.57 39.04 15.61
CA GLY A 602 16.80 39.97 16.46
C GLY A 602 15.52 39.32 17.00
N ASP A 603 14.80 38.61 16.13
CA ASP A 603 13.60 37.84 16.42
C ASP A 603 13.59 36.51 15.63
N GLU A 604 12.59 35.67 15.88
CA GLU A 604 12.42 34.35 15.26
C GLU A 604 12.15 34.43 13.74
N PHE A 605 11.49 35.49 13.28
CA PHE A 605 11.21 35.70 11.86
C PHE A 605 12.48 36.04 11.07
N ALA A 606 13.32 36.94 11.60
CA ALA A 606 14.62 37.26 11.02
C ALA A 606 15.55 36.04 11.04
N GLN A 607 15.48 35.23 12.11
CA GLN A 607 16.22 33.97 12.19
C GLN A 607 15.83 33.02 11.06
N ASP A 608 14.53 32.85 10.81
CA ASP A 608 14.01 31.97 9.76
C ASP A 608 14.39 32.43 8.36
N ALA A 609 14.25 33.72 8.07
CA ALA A 609 14.67 34.29 6.79
C ALA A 609 16.18 34.11 6.55
N MET A 610 17.02 34.34 7.57
CA MET A 610 18.46 34.10 7.48
C MET A 610 18.77 32.62 7.32
N ASN A 611 18.11 31.73 8.06
CA ASN A 611 18.30 30.28 7.96
C ASN A 611 17.92 29.75 6.57
N TYR A 612 16.84 30.26 5.97
CA TYR A 612 16.44 29.92 4.60
C TYR A 612 17.55 30.26 3.60
N GLN A 613 18.09 31.48 3.66
CA GLN A 613 19.17 31.93 2.79
C GLN A 613 20.46 31.13 3.00
N ILE A 614 20.82 30.81 4.26
CA ILE A 614 21.97 29.94 4.58
C ILE A 614 21.82 28.57 3.92
N LEU A 615 20.65 27.95 4.03
CA LEU A 615 20.39 26.62 3.47
C LEU A 615 20.41 26.62 1.93
N LEU A 616 19.86 27.66 1.29
CA LEU A 616 19.98 27.84 -0.17
C LEU A 616 21.45 27.98 -0.60
N GLY A 617 22.24 28.83 0.08
CA GLY A 617 23.66 29.00 -0.22
C GLY A 617 24.46 27.71 -0.03
N LYS A 618 24.08 26.85 0.93
CA LYS A 618 24.68 25.52 1.07
C LYS A 618 24.34 24.58 -0.09
N ILE A 619 23.11 24.63 -0.61
CA ILE A 619 22.72 23.89 -1.83
C ILE A 619 23.56 24.34 -3.02
N GLU A 620 23.72 25.65 -3.22
CA GLU A 620 24.54 26.21 -4.30
C GLU A 620 25.99 25.75 -4.18
N THR A 621 26.57 25.86 -2.98
CA THR A 621 27.95 25.40 -2.73
C THR A 621 28.12 23.90 -3.01
N LEU A 622 27.10 23.09 -2.71
CA LEU A 622 27.10 21.66 -3.02
C LEU A 622 27.08 21.40 -4.53
N MET A 623 26.23 22.14 -5.27
CA MET A 623 26.11 22.05 -6.72
C MET A 623 27.41 22.47 -7.43
N ASP A 624 28.03 23.58 -6.97
CA ASP A 624 29.35 24.07 -7.41
C ASP A 624 30.43 23.00 -7.18
N GLY A 625 30.42 22.41 -5.98
CA GLY A 625 31.34 21.34 -5.60
C GLY A 625 31.13 20.03 -6.36
N LEU A 626 30.03 19.89 -7.10
CA LEU A 626 29.70 18.76 -7.96
C LEU A 626 29.88 19.06 -9.45
N GLY A 627 30.09 20.33 -9.82
CA GLY A 627 30.14 20.77 -11.22
C GLY A 627 28.79 20.54 -11.92
N LEU A 628 27.69 20.81 -11.20
CA LEU A 628 26.33 20.64 -11.68
C LEU A 628 25.62 21.98 -11.96
N ASP A 629 26.30 23.11 -11.78
CA ASP A 629 25.78 24.43 -12.16
C ASP A 629 25.86 24.59 -13.68
N GLY A 630 24.68 24.71 -14.29
CA GLY A 630 24.45 25.04 -15.70
C GLY A 630 23.93 26.46 -15.80
#